data_AF-A0A7S3MM27-F1
#
_entry.id   AF-A0A7S3MM27-F1
#
_cell.length_a   1.000
_cell.length_b   1.000
_cell.length_c   1.000
_cell.angle_alpha   90.00
_cell.angle_beta   90.00
_cell.angle_gamma   90.00
#
_symmetry.space_group_name_H-M   'P 1'
#
loop_
_entity.id
_entity.type
_entity.pdbx_description
1 polymer ?
#
loop_
_entity_poly.entity_id
_entity_poly.type
_entity_poly.pdbx_seq_one_letter_code
_entity_poly.pdbx_strand_id
1 'polypeptide(L)'
;MLINPTLGSCCMGLNGCAMTCGGLAWWITGIVWRFRSDGAYAAGDIVPDGKTLEDWETEISADGSLFQHQSGKFMFIYYILCWSLMGLSCLCSIIAAICGCVTGKGGD
;
A
#
# COMPACT_ATOMS: atom_id res chain seq x y z
N MET A 1 -33.46 -26.39 5.62
CA MET A 1 -33.39 -24.92 5.71
C MET A 1 -32.84 -24.41 4.39
N LEU A 2 -33.72 -23.96 3.49
CA LEU A 2 -33.35 -23.49 2.16
C LEU A 2 -32.84 -22.04 2.31
N ILE A 3 -31.52 -21.84 2.36
CA ILE A 3 -30.93 -20.51 2.26
C ILE A 3 -31.25 -19.99 0.86
N ASN A 4 -31.91 -18.83 0.78
CA ASN A 4 -32.23 -18.21 -0.49
C ASN A 4 -30.91 -17.93 -1.25
N PRO A 5 -30.74 -18.46 -2.49
CA PRO A 5 -29.49 -18.33 -3.25
C PRO A 5 -29.10 -16.88 -3.54
N THR A 6 -30.08 -15.97 -3.59
CA THR A 6 -29.86 -14.52 -3.71
C THR A 6 -29.20 -13.94 -2.45
N LEU A 7 -29.60 -14.43 -1.26
CA LEU A 7 -28.98 -14.04 0.01
C LEU A 7 -27.52 -14.53 0.08
N GLY A 8 -27.26 -15.75 -0.39
CA GLY A 8 -25.91 -16.32 -0.46
C GLY A 8 -24.96 -15.52 -1.37
N SER A 9 -25.42 -15.10 -2.56
CA SER A 9 -24.64 -14.22 -3.45
C SER A 9 -24.39 -12.85 -2.82
N CYS A 10 -25.37 -12.30 -2.11
CA CYS A 10 -25.22 -11.01 -1.44
C CYS A 10 -24.20 -11.07 -0.30
N CYS A 11 -24.24 -12.12 0.53
CA CYS A 11 -23.27 -12.34 1.61
C CYS A 11 -21.85 -12.61 1.11
N MET A 12 -21.69 -13.33 -0.02
CA MET A 12 -20.38 -13.51 -0.65
C MET A 12 -19.82 -12.20 -1.23
N GLY A 13 -20.67 -11.37 -1.84
CA GLY A 13 -20.29 -10.04 -2.31
C GLY A 13 -19.83 -9.13 -1.16
N LEU A 14 -20.59 -9.10 -0.06
CA LEU A 14 -20.24 -8.33 1.14
C LEU A 14 -18.95 -8.81 1.81
N ASN A 15 -18.73 -10.13 1.87
CA ASN A 15 -17.49 -10.69 2.41
C ASN A 15 -16.28 -10.35 1.49
N GLY A 16 -16.47 -10.40 0.17
CA GLY A 16 -15.47 -9.95 -0.80
C GLY A 16 -15.11 -8.48 -0.65
N CYS A 17 -16.08 -7.60 -0.43
CA CYS A 17 -15.84 -6.19 -0.12
C CYS A 17 -15.13 -6.01 1.23
N ALA A 18 -15.52 -6.74 2.27
CA ALA A 18 -14.88 -6.64 3.58
C ALA A 18 -13.40 -7.04 3.54
N MET A 19 -13.06 -8.10 2.79
CA MET A 19 -11.67 -8.54 2.64
C MET A 19 -10.83 -7.59 1.78
N THR A 20 -11.40 -7.03 0.71
CA THR A 20 -10.68 -6.10 -0.18
C THR A 20 -10.56 -4.70 0.42
N CYS A 21 -11.61 -4.16 1.02
CA CYS A 21 -11.59 -2.86 1.67
C CYS A 21 -10.82 -2.86 3.00
N GLY A 22 -10.91 -3.95 3.79
CA GLY A 22 -10.18 -4.09 5.05
C GLY A 22 -8.67 -4.14 4.84
N GLY A 23 -8.20 -4.94 3.87
CA GLY A 23 -6.78 -4.99 3.50
C GLY A 23 -6.27 -3.65 2.99
N LEU A 24 -7.06 -2.96 2.16
CA LEU A 24 -6.72 -1.62 1.66
C LEU A 24 -6.64 -0.60 2.79
N ALA A 25 -7.58 -0.61 3.74
CA ALA A 25 -7.58 0.33 4.87
C ALA A 25 -6.34 0.15 5.77
N TRP A 26 -5.94 -1.10 6.04
CA TRP A 26 -4.71 -1.39 6.78
C TRP A 26 -3.45 -1.00 6.02
N TRP A 27 -3.44 -1.20 4.72
CA TRP A 27 -2.34 -0.77 3.86
C TRP A 27 -2.19 0.76 3.85
N ILE A 28 -3.30 1.50 3.74
CA ILE A 28 -3.31 2.97 3.85
C ILE A 28 -2.89 3.41 5.27
N THR A 29 -3.37 2.73 6.31
CA THR A 29 -2.98 3.08 7.69
C THR A 29 -1.47 2.87 7.90
N GLY A 30 -0.94 1.76 7.38
CA GLY A 30 0.50 1.45 7.41
C GLY A 30 1.34 2.49 6.65
N ILE A 31 0.86 2.95 5.49
CA ILE A 31 1.58 3.97 4.70
C ILE A 31 1.59 5.32 5.41
N VAL A 32 0.45 5.76 5.95
CA VAL A 32 0.34 7.02 6.69
C VAL A 32 1.23 6.98 7.92
N TRP A 33 1.21 5.87 8.67
CA TRP A 33 2.08 5.71 9.83
C TRP A 33 3.56 5.73 9.46
N ARG A 34 3.97 5.00 8.40
CA ARG A 34 5.36 4.89 7.94
C ARG A 34 5.97 6.23 7.51
N PHE A 35 5.18 7.09 6.88
CA PHE A 35 5.63 8.41 6.41
C PHE A 35 5.39 9.55 7.41
N ARG A 36 4.76 9.27 8.55
CA ARG A 36 4.72 10.20 9.68
C ARG A 36 6.08 10.21 10.39
N SER A 37 6.41 11.31 11.07
CA SER A 37 7.65 11.49 11.83
C SER A 37 8.00 10.28 12.69
N ASP A 38 7.02 9.76 13.44
CA ASP A 38 7.23 8.71 14.42
C ASP A 38 7.56 7.36 13.74
N GLY A 39 6.91 7.06 12.62
CA GLY A 39 7.18 5.84 11.84
C GLY A 39 8.48 5.92 11.06
N ALA A 40 8.82 7.10 10.54
CA ALA A 40 10.10 7.34 9.88
C ALA A 40 11.28 7.29 10.87
N TYR A 41 11.10 7.77 12.09
CA TYR A 41 12.06 7.59 13.18
C TYR A 41 12.23 6.11 13.57
N ALA A 42 11.13 5.37 13.74
CA ALA A 42 11.19 3.94 14.05
C ALA A 42 11.83 3.09 12.94
N ALA A 43 11.73 3.54 11.68
CA ALA A 43 12.42 2.95 10.53
C ALA A 43 13.91 3.36 10.42
N GLY A 44 14.36 4.31 11.24
CA GLY A 44 15.73 4.83 11.21
C GLY A 44 16.01 5.82 10.07
N ASP A 45 14.98 6.36 9.42
CA ASP A 45 15.14 7.28 8.27
C ASP A 45 15.44 8.72 8.70
N ILE A 46 15.03 9.11 9.91
CA ILE A 46 15.22 10.47 10.43
C ILE A 46 16.34 10.46 11.46
N VAL A 47 17.37 11.28 11.20
CA VAL A 47 18.42 11.57 12.18
C VAL A 47 17.86 12.56 13.21
N PRO A 48 17.83 12.22 14.51
CA PRO A 48 17.36 13.13 15.54
C PRO A 48 18.32 14.32 15.74
N ASP A 49 17.76 15.46 16.13
CA ASP A 49 18.52 16.70 16.34
C ASP A 49 19.65 16.50 17.36
N GLY A 50 20.84 17.01 17.03
CA GLY A 50 22.01 16.93 17.89
C GLY A 50 22.84 15.65 17.78
N LYS A 51 22.47 14.71 16.88
CA LYS A 51 23.34 13.58 16.51
C LYS A 51 23.99 13.80 15.14
N THR A 52 25.22 13.33 15.00
CA THR A 52 25.86 13.19 13.70
C THR A 52 25.27 11.98 12.97
N LEU A 53 25.41 11.94 11.64
CA LEU A 53 24.96 10.79 10.84
C LEU A 53 25.69 9.50 11.26
N GLU A 54 26.98 9.59 11.54
CA GLU A 54 27.84 8.46 11.91
C GLU A 54 27.44 7.86 13.27
N ASP A 55 27.16 8.72 14.26
CA ASP A 55 26.69 8.28 15.58
C ASP A 55 25.30 7.62 15.47
N TRP A 56 24.43 8.18 14.62
CA TRP A 56 23.11 7.62 14.38
C TRP A 56 23.17 6.26 13.69
N GLU A 57 23.98 6.11 12.64
CA GLU A 57 24.18 4.84 11.95
C GLU A 57 24.75 3.75 12.86
N THR A 58 25.63 4.13 13.78
CA THR A 58 26.20 3.21 14.77
C THR A 58 25.13 2.73 15.75
N GLU A 59 24.25 3.62 16.22
CA GLU A 59 23.18 3.29 17.17
C GLU A 59 22.08 2.42 16.55
N ILE A 60 21.64 2.74 15.33
CA ILE A 60 20.62 1.94 14.64
C ILE A 60 21.13 0.55 14.25
N SER A 61 22.44 0.42 14.00
CA SER A 61 23.11 -0.83 13.62
C SER A 61 23.65 -1.62 14.81
N ALA A 62 23.49 -1.11 16.03
CA ALA A 62 23.94 -1.78 17.24
C ALA A 62 23.19 -3.11 17.46
N ASP A 63 23.88 -4.09 18.03
CA ASP A 63 23.26 -5.37 18.36
C ASP A 63 22.24 -5.18 19.50
N GLY A 64 21.01 -5.66 19.30
CA GLY A 64 19.88 -5.38 20.20
C GLY A 64 19.18 -4.02 19.97
N SER A 65 19.53 -3.31 18.91
CA SER A 65 18.79 -2.13 18.44
C SER A 65 17.29 -2.43 18.30
N LEU A 66 16.45 -1.54 18.82
CA LEU A 66 14.99 -1.61 18.67
C LEU A 66 14.52 -1.04 17.31
N PHE A 67 15.44 -0.51 16.50
CA PHE A 67 15.12 0.11 15.22
C PHE A 67 14.88 -0.93 14.14
N GLN A 68 13.79 -0.75 13.40
CA GLN A 68 13.39 -1.71 12.37
C GLN A 68 13.97 -1.33 10.99
N HIS A 69 15.27 -1.01 10.92
CA HIS A 69 15.88 -0.43 9.72
C HIS A 69 15.77 -1.32 8.46
N GLN A 70 16.13 -2.60 8.57
CA GLN A 70 16.07 -3.55 7.46
C GLN A 70 14.62 -3.78 6.98
N SER A 71 13.68 -3.93 7.92
CA SER A 71 12.26 -4.11 7.63
C SER A 71 11.62 -2.84 7.06
N GLY A 72 12.05 -1.67 7.54
CA GLY A 72 11.59 -0.35 7.10
C GLY A 72 11.97 -0.04 5.66
N LYS A 73 13.17 -0.43 5.22
CA LYS A 73 13.63 -0.35 3.82
C LYS A 73 12.83 -1.30 2.91
N PHE A 74 12.61 -2.53 3.34
CA PHE A 74 11.76 -3.48 2.61
C PHE A 74 10.34 -2.94 2.44
N MET A 75 9.74 -2.43 3.52
CA MET A 75 8.38 -1.86 3.46
C MET A 75 8.28 -0.64 2.57
N PHE A 76 9.31 0.22 2.53
CA PHE A 76 9.35 1.34 1.61
C PHE A 76 9.31 0.87 0.14
N ILE A 77 10.15 -0.10 -0.23
CA ILE A 77 10.17 -0.68 -1.59
C ILE A 77 8.82 -1.32 -1.91
N TYR A 78 8.25 -2.07 -0.97
CA TYR A 78 6.92 -2.68 -1.11
C TYR A 78 5.85 -1.63 -1.42
N TYR A 79 5.80 -0.52 -0.67
CA TYR A 79 4.83 0.55 -0.92
C TYR A 79 5.01 1.19 -2.30
N ILE A 80 6.24 1.45 -2.74
CA ILE A 80 6.52 2.00 -4.09
C ILE A 80 6.03 1.04 -5.19
N LEU A 81 6.30 -0.26 -5.06
CA LEU A 81 5.87 -1.26 -6.03
C LEU A 81 4.34 -1.34 -6.10
N CYS A 82 3.66 -1.37 -4.95
CA CYS A 82 2.20 -1.40 -4.89
C CYS A 82 1.56 -0.16 -5.54
N TRP A 83 2.05 1.05 -5.25
CA TRP A 83 1.57 2.28 -5.88
C TRP A 83 1.81 2.29 -7.40
N SER A 84 2.98 1.83 -7.84
CA SER A 84 3.32 1.76 -9.27
C SER A 84 2.40 0.78 -10.02
N LEU A 85 2.13 -0.39 -9.44
CA LEU A 85 1.21 -1.38 -10.02
C LEU A 85 -0.23 -0.87 -10.07
N MET A 86 -0.68 -0.16 -9.02
CA MET A 86 -2.00 0.48 -9.00
C MET A 86 -2.10 1.59 -10.05
N GLY A 87 -1.07 2.44 -10.18
CA GLY A 87 -1.03 3.46 -11.23
C GLY A 87 -1.08 2.84 -12.63
N LEU A 88 -0.34 1.77 -12.87
CA LEU A 88 -0.34 1.05 -14.14
C LEU A 88 -1.71 0.43 -14.45
N SER A 89 -2.38 -0.19 -13.46
CA SER A 89 -3.70 -0.77 -13.68
C SER A 89 -4.75 0.28 -14.03
N CYS A 90 -4.75 1.42 -13.34
CA CYS A 90 -5.62 2.55 -13.65
C CYS A 90 -5.34 3.11 -15.06
N LEU A 91 -4.07 3.26 -15.44
CA LEU A 91 -3.68 3.72 -16.78
C LEU A 91 -4.17 2.78 -17.87
N CYS A 92 -4.00 1.47 -17.70
CA CYS A 92 -4.48 0.47 -18.66
C CYS A 92 -6.00 0.53 -18.82
N SER A 93 -6.76 0.73 -17.73
CA SER A 93 -8.22 0.89 -17.79
C SER A 93 -8.64 2.17 -18.53
N ILE A 94 -7.94 3.29 -18.31
CA ILE A 94 -8.20 4.55 -19.01
C ILE A 94 -7.91 4.42 -20.51
N ILE A 95 -6.78 3.81 -20.88
CA ILE A 95 -6.42 3.57 -22.29
C ILE A 95 -7.46 2.67 -22.96
N ALA A 96 -7.85 1.57 -22.30
CA ALA A 96 -8.89 0.68 -22.83
C ALA A 96 -10.23 1.41 -23.05
N ALA A 97 -10.63 2.28 -22.12
CA ALA A 97 -11.84 3.09 -22.26
C ALA A 97 -11.74 4.06 -23.45
N ILE A 98 -10.62 4.77 -23.61
CA ILE A 98 -10.38 5.67 -24.74
C ILE A 98 -10.39 4.90 -26.07
N CYS A 99 -9.68 3.78 -26.15
CA CYS A 99 -9.66 2.94 -27.34
C CYS A 99 -11.07 2.45 -27.70
N GLY A 100 -11.86 1.97 -26.74
CA GLY A 100 -13.24 1.56 -26.96
C GLY A 100 -14.14 2.69 -27.48
N CYS A 101 -13.97 3.92 -26.99
CA CYS A 101 -14.69 5.08 -27.51
C CYS A 101 -14.30 5.46 -28.95
N VAL A 102 -13.04 5.21 -29.35
CA VAL A 102 -12.55 5.49 -30.70
C VAL A 102 -13.00 4.42 -31.70
N THR A 103 -12.93 3.14 -31.36
CA THR A 103 -13.42 2.05 -32.25
C THR A 103 -14.94 2.00 -32.33
N GLY A 104 -15.68 2.44 -31.31
CA GLY A 104 -17.15 2.53 -31.34
C GLY A 104 -17.70 3.60 -32.28
N LYS A 105 -16.87 4.53 -32.77
CA LYS A 105 -17.26 5.62 -33.68
C LYS A 105 -17.05 5.33 -35.17
N GLY A 106 -16.44 4.19 -35.53
CA GLY A 106 -16.15 3.82 -36.92
C GLY A 106 -17.14 2.81 -37.53
N GLY A 107 -18.28 2.57 -36.87
CA GLY A 107 -19.28 1.57 -37.24
C GLY A 107 -20.64 2.15 -37.60
N ASP A 108 -20.67 3.32 -38.23
CA ASP A 108 -21.81 3.84 -39.02
C ASP A 108 -21.37 3.99 -40.48
#